data_AF-A0A7M3MZS8-F1
#
_entry.id   AF-A0A7M3MZS8-F1
#
_cell.length_a   1.000
_cell.length_b   1.000
_cell.length_c   1.000
_cell.angle_alpha   90.00
_cell.angle_beta   90.00
_cell.angle_gamma   90.00
#
_symmetry.space_group_name_H-M   'P 1'
#
loop_
_entity.id
_entity.type
_entity.pdbx_description
1 polymer ?
#
loop_
_entity_poly.entity_id
_entity_poly.type
_entity_poly.pdbx_seq_one_letter_code
_entity_poly.pdbx_strand_id
1 'polypeptide(L)'
;NRSHTEKESLGRFRSVDKVLPQKIKKKIPIVDRWVKQLLDWLREVRPGLELASQGFRLFPSCDIDTFYAVKGKSLLRSFGSGVAQLLRVDLSGVGDRLQYHMNIANDPYDKLEILVRDADKLESTLHCFLLYPAKKVRPEDRSGLDCHFAFRKDLKKWKGRIAWGLHPSLYSNHSAEIILREKKLLEELVEQPVEISRQHFLNLRFPDTYRSLIEAGIKEDHSMGFHDLPGFRAGTSRPFYWYDLGKEEITTLKVHPLVFMDASVKHYQATGPAESCELVRQLMEETYTTNGIFSYLWHNSSLSGFDGWKDFRRVYDFIVNNAEELLKK
;
A
#
# COMPACT_ATOMS: atom_id res chain seq x y z
N ASN A 1 -21.19 8.22 -3.53
CA ASN A 1 -21.14 9.70 -3.68
C ASN A 1 -20.82 10.48 -2.42
N ARG A 2 -21.31 10.17 -1.20
CA ARG A 2 -20.84 10.84 0.04
C ARG A 2 -19.41 10.41 0.46
N SER A 3 -19.05 9.14 0.30
CA SER A 3 -17.71 8.64 0.64
C SER A 3 -16.58 9.16 -0.26
N HIS A 4 -16.87 9.53 -1.51
CA HIS A 4 -15.87 10.11 -2.41
C HIS A 4 -15.56 11.57 -2.04
N THR A 5 -16.59 12.36 -1.74
CA THR A 5 -16.44 13.77 -1.34
C THR A 5 -15.78 13.93 0.03
N GLU A 6 -16.04 13.02 0.98
CA GLU A 6 -15.35 13.00 2.27
C GLU A 6 -13.85 12.63 2.13
N LYS A 7 -13.50 11.67 1.26
CA LYS A 7 -12.09 11.32 0.98
C LYS A 7 -11.31 12.43 0.26
N GLU A 8 -11.99 13.29 -0.49
CA GLU A 8 -11.37 14.49 -1.11
C GLU A 8 -11.07 15.59 -0.07
N SER A 9 -11.80 15.62 1.04
CA SER A 9 -11.64 16.62 2.12
C SER A 9 -10.43 16.37 3.04
N LEU A 10 -9.66 15.30 2.83
CA LEU A 10 -8.51 14.93 3.68
C LEU A 10 -7.30 15.88 3.53
N GLY A 11 -7.34 16.82 2.57
CA GLY A 11 -6.26 17.79 2.33
C GLY A 11 -5.01 17.15 1.71
N ARG A 12 -5.19 16.02 1.00
CA ARG A 12 -4.11 15.30 0.33
C ARG A 12 -3.65 16.07 -0.91
N PHE A 13 -2.36 16.09 -1.16
CA PHE A 13 -1.81 16.60 -2.41
C PHE A 13 -2.19 15.66 -3.57
N ARG A 14 -2.93 16.19 -4.56
CA ARG A 14 -3.48 15.42 -5.69
C ARG A 14 -2.61 15.51 -6.92
N SER A 15 -2.78 14.53 -7.81
CA SER A 15 -2.11 14.51 -9.12
C SER A 15 -2.53 15.64 -10.06
N VAL A 16 -3.68 16.28 -9.80
CA VAL A 16 -4.25 17.38 -10.59
C VAL A 16 -3.87 18.76 -10.08
N ASP A 17 -3.24 18.86 -8.90
CA ASP A 17 -2.87 20.15 -8.34
C ASP A 17 -1.78 20.80 -9.22
N LYS A 18 -1.94 22.10 -9.51
CA LYS A 18 -1.33 22.85 -10.64
C LYS A 18 0.21 22.86 -10.70
N VAL A 19 0.89 22.33 -9.69
CA VAL A 19 2.35 22.41 -9.51
C VAL A 19 3.09 21.17 -10.03
N LEU A 20 2.38 20.15 -10.54
CA LEU A 20 3.04 18.91 -10.94
C LEU A 20 3.79 19.03 -12.28
N PRO A 21 5.12 18.79 -12.30
CA PRO A 21 5.89 18.77 -13.53
C PRO A 21 5.30 17.79 -14.55
N GLN A 22 5.25 18.18 -15.83
CA GLN A 22 4.67 17.35 -16.90
C GLN A 22 5.27 15.92 -16.95
N LYS A 23 6.54 15.75 -16.56
CA LYS A 23 7.19 14.44 -16.53
C LYS A 23 6.60 13.48 -15.50
N ILE A 24 6.10 13.98 -14.37
CA ILE A 24 5.39 13.14 -13.38
C ILE A 24 4.07 12.65 -13.98
N LYS A 25 3.37 13.50 -14.75
CA LYS A 25 2.15 13.10 -15.49
C LYS A 25 2.43 12.04 -16.56
N LYS A 26 3.66 12.00 -17.09
CA LYS A 26 4.12 10.97 -18.04
C LYS A 26 4.50 9.65 -17.37
N LYS A 27 4.43 9.55 -16.04
CA LYS A 27 4.74 8.32 -15.27
C LYS A 27 6.17 7.84 -15.48
N ILE A 28 7.11 8.78 -15.57
CA ILE A 28 8.54 8.49 -15.79
C ILE A 28 9.31 8.67 -14.47
N PRO A 29 10.17 7.72 -14.05
CA PRO A 29 11.08 7.89 -12.92
C PRO A 29 12.27 8.74 -13.37
N ILE A 30 12.07 10.06 -13.45
CA ILE A 30 13.05 10.99 -14.05
C ILE A 30 14.42 10.95 -13.37
N VAL A 31 14.45 10.84 -12.04
CA VAL A 31 15.69 10.76 -11.27
C VAL A 31 16.43 9.47 -11.63
N ASP A 32 15.72 8.35 -11.74
CA ASP A 32 16.32 7.05 -12.10
C ASP A 32 16.90 7.08 -13.50
N ARG A 33 16.23 7.72 -14.46
CA ARG A 33 16.76 7.92 -15.81
C ARG A 33 18.01 8.81 -15.82
N TRP A 34 18.04 9.87 -15.02
CA TRP A 34 19.22 10.73 -14.89
C TRP A 34 20.40 9.98 -14.25
N VAL A 35 20.16 9.20 -13.21
CA VAL A 35 21.18 8.34 -12.59
C VAL A 35 21.72 7.35 -13.62
N LYS A 36 20.85 6.69 -14.41
CA LYS A 36 21.29 5.79 -15.47
C LYS A 36 22.18 6.50 -16.50
N GLN A 37 21.77 7.66 -17.01
CA GLN A 37 22.56 8.44 -17.98
C GLN A 37 23.91 8.85 -17.41
N LEU A 38 23.95 9.27 -16.14
CA LEU A 38 25.18 9.60 -15.45
C LEU A 38 26.11 8.39 -15.36
N LEU A 39 25.59 7.21 -15.01
CA LEU A 39 26.36 5.97 -14.92
C LEU A 39 26.91 5.55 -16.29
N ASP A 40 26.13 5.69 -17.35
CA ASP A 40 26.56 5.37 -18.71
C ASP A 40 27.70 6.31 -19.16
N TRP A 41 27.56 7.63 -18.93
CA TRP A 41 28.62 8.60 -19.20
C TRP A 41 29.90 8.34 -18.37
N LEU A 42 29.76 7.98 -17.09
CA LEU A 42 30.91 7.65 -16.24
C LEU A 42 31.70 6.43 -16.75
N ARG A 43 31.01 5.43 -17.33
CA ARG A 43 31.67 4.26 -17.93
C ARG A 43 32.47 4.62 -19.18
N GLU A 44 31.96 5.57 -19.98
CA GLU A 44 32.66 6.07 -21.17
C GLU A 44 33.91 6.85 -20.80
N VAL A 45 33.82 7.74 -19.80
CA VAL A 45 34.95 8.60 -19.38
C VAL A 45 35.98 7.84 -18.56
N ARG A 46 35.58 6.80 -17.82
CA ARG A 46 36.48 5.96 -17.02
C ARG A 46 36.24 4.47 -17.29
N PRO A 47 36.75 3.93 -18.42
CA PRO A 47 36.71 2.50 -18.72
C PRO A 47 37.45 1.73 -17.61
N GLY A 48 36.73 0.91 -16.85
CA GLY A 48 37.26 0.19 -15.67
C GLY A 48 36.75 0.70 -14.32
N LEU A 49 35.88 1.72 -14.29
CA LEU A 49 35.16 2.07 -13.07
C LEU A 49 34.15 0.96 -12.73
N GLU A 50 34.40 0.23 -11.65
CA GLU A 50 33.43 -0.70 -11.08
C GLU A 50 32.30 0.09 -10.42
N LEU A 51 31.13 0.06 -11.06
CA LEU A 51 29.90 0.64 -10.52
C LEU A 51 29.06 -0.50 -9.97
N ALA A 52 28.64 -0.37 -8.71
CA ALA A 52 27.66 -1.27 -8.13
C ALA A 52 26.38 -1.21 -8.97
N SER A 53 26.09 -2.27 -9.71
CA SER A 53 24.80 -2.45 -10.38
C SER A 53 23.87 -3.17 -9.42
N GLN A 54 22.66 -2.65 -9.28
CA GLN A 54 21.54 -3.42 -8.75
C GLN A 54 20.65 -3.79 -9.92
N GLY A 55 20.09 -5.00 -9.89
CA GLY A 55 19.07 -5.42 -10.84
C GLY A 55 17.71 -4.79 -10.52
N PHE A 56 16.77 -4.97 -11.43
CA PHE A 56 15.35 -4.72 -11.19
C PHE A 56 14.87 -5.51 -9.96
N ARG A 57 14.09 -4.85 -9.09
CA ARG A 57 13.55 -5.46 -7.87
C ARG A 57 12.07 -5.17 -7.72
N LEU A 58 11.39 -6.01 -6.95
CA LEU A 58 9.98 -5.86 -6.63
C LEU A 58 9.83 -5.49 -5.14
N PHE A 59 8.78 -4.76 -4.84
CA PHE A 59 8.35 -4.51 -3.47
C PHE A 59 6.85 -4.81 -3.38
N PRO A 60 6.47 -6.09 -3.18
CA PRO A 60 5.08 -6.48 -3.01
C PRO A 60 4.57 -6.04 -1.64
N SER A 61 3.46 -5.31 -1.61
CA SER A 61 2.87 -4.87 -0.36
C SER A 61 1.35 -4.97 -0.32
N CYS A 62 0.81 -5.11 0.89
CA CYS A 62 -0.60 -5.23 1.17
C CYS A 62 -1.00 -4.27 2.29
N ASP A 63 -2.03 -3.46 2.05
CA ASP A 63 -2.67 -2.67 3.10
C ASP A 63 -3.90 -3.42 3.60
N ILE A 64 -4.01 -3.55 4.91
CA ILE A 64 -5.09 -4.26 5.58
C ILE A 64 -5.87 -3.27 6.43
N ASP A 65 -6.83 -2.60 5.81
CA ASP A 65 -7.78 -1.71 6.49
C ASP A 65 -8.73 -2.50 7.38
N THR A 66 -9.07 -3.72 6.98
CA THR A 66 -9.94 -4.62 7.73
C THR A 66 -9.51 -6.05 7.43
N PHE A 67 -9.16 -6.80 8.46
CA PHE A 67 -8.59 -8.12 8.25
C PHE A 67 -9.61 -9.19 7.82
N TYR A 68 -10.80 -9.18 8.44
CA TYR A 68 -11.87 -10.13 8.14
C TYR A 68 -13.13 -9.43 7.68
N ALA A 69 -13.79 -9.98 6.66
CA ALA A 69 -15.10 -9.52 6.23
C ALA A 69 -16.17 -9.84 7.29
N VAL A 70 -16.13 -11.06 7.85
CA VAL A 70 -17.19 -11.64 8.70
C VAL A 70 -16.65 -12.20 10.01
N LYS A 71 -15.50 -12.90 9.99
CA LYS A 71 -14.94 -13.60 11.17
C LYS A 71 -14.70 -12.63 12.33
N GLY A 72 -15.23 -12.95 13.51
CA GLY A 72 -15.08 -12.15 14.74
C GLY A 72 -15.94 -10.88 14.82
N LYS A 73 -16.84 -10.62 13.85
CA LYS A 73 -17.79 -9.50 13.90
C LYS A 73 -19.16 -9.98 14.42
N SER A 74 -19.81 -9.16 15.25
CA SER A 74 -21.19 -9.42 15.72
C SER A 74 -22.15 -9.54 14.52
N LEU A 75 -23.07 -10.51 14.56
CA LEU A 75 -24.09 -10.74 13.53
C LEU A 75 -24.89 -9.45 13.21
N LEU A 76 -25.22 -8.64 14.21
CA LEU A 76 -25.90 -7.34 14.00
C LEU A 76 -25.09 -6.37 13.12
N ARG A 77 -23.77 -6.44 13.12
CA ARG A 77 -22.90 -5.60 12.27
C ARG A 77 -22.70 -6.18 10.88
N SER A 78 -22.63 -7.51 10.75
CA SER A 78 -22.55 -8.17 9.46
C SER A 78 -23.86 -8.05 8.66
N PHE A 79 -25.01 -8.03 9.35
CA PHE A 79 -26.32 -7.77 8.74
C PHE A 79 -26.69 -6.26 8.69
N GLY A 80 -26.22 -5.43 9.62
CA GLY A 80 -26.52 -3.99 9.66
C GLY A 80 -25.92 -3.17 8.51
N SER A 81 -24.76 -3.58 7.97
CA SER A 81 -24.25 -3.05 6.69
C SER A 81 -25.10 -3.47 5.49
N GLY A 82 -25.89 -4.55 5.60
CA GLY A 82 -26.87 -4.96 4.61
C GLY A 82 -28.14 -4.10 4.63
N VAL A 83 -28.60 -3.66 5.81
CA VAL A 83 -29.80 -2.80 5.94
C VAL A 83 -29.56 -1.38 5.41
N ALA A 84 -28.36 -0.83 5.57
CA ALA A 84 -28.00 0.46 4.97
C ALA A 84 -27.88 0.40 3.43
N GLN A 85 -27.64 -0.79 2.86
CA GLN A 85 -27.64 -1.04 1.40
C GLN A 85 -29.04 -1.37 0.86
N LEU A 86 -30.00 -1.80 1.69
CA LEU A 86 -31.39 -2.03 1.28
C LEU A 86 -32.16 -0.75 0.87
N LEU A 87 -31.62 0.44 1.17
CA LEU A 87 -32.14 1.72 0.66
C LEU A 87 -31.54 2.13 -0.71
N ARG A 88 -30.63 1.32 -1.28
CA ARG A 88 -30.17 1.40 -2.67
C ARG A 88 -29.96 -0.01 -3.20
N VAL A 89 -31.07 -0.61 -3.64
CA VAL A 89 -31.18 -2.01 -4.06
C VAL A 89 -30.27 -2.30 -5.27
N ASP A 90 -29.04 -2.71 -5.00
CA ASP A 90 -28.25 -3.59 -5.86
C ASP A 90 -28.26 -4.99 -5.23
N LEU A 91 -29.08 -5.88 -5.78
CA LEU A 91 -29.31 -7.24 -5.24
C LEU A 91 -28.18 -8.21 -5.60
N SER A 92 -27.16 -7.77 -6.34
CA SER A 92 -26.10 -8.62 -6.88
C SER A 92 -25.09 -9.16 -5.85
N GLY A 93 -25.21 -8.82 -4.57
CA GLY A 93 -24.26 -9.25 -3.52
C GLY A 93 -24.87 -9.84 -2.25
N VAL A 94 -26.19 -10.01 -2.18
CA VAL A 94 -26.88 -10.51 -0.97
C VAL A 94 -26.73 -12.02 -0.81
N GLY A 95 -26.82 -12.78 -1.91
CA GLY A 95 -26.65 -14.24 -1.90
C GLY A 95 -25.23 -14.67 -1.50
N ASP A 96 -24.24 -13.97 -2.03
CA ASP A 96 -22.83 -14.09 -1.68
C ASP A 96 -22.65 -13.95 -0.15
N ARG A 97 -23.15 -12.86 0.45
CA ARG A 97 -22.99 -12.57 1.88
C ARG A 97 -23.58 -13.64 2.82
N LEU A 98 -24.67 -14.29 2.42
CA LEU A 98 -25.31 -15.35 3.20
C LEU A 98 -24.48 -16.64 3.24
N GLN A 99 -23.76 -16.95 2.16
CA GLN A 99 -22.88 -18.11 2.07
C GLN A 99 -21.64 -17.99 3.00
N TYR A 100 -21.16 -16.78 3.27
CA TYR A 100 -19.96 -16.56 4.11
C TYR A 100 -20.22 -16.70 5.61
N HIS A 101 -21.45 -16.41 6.06
CA HIS A 101 -21.85 -16.73 7.43
C HIS A 101 -21.88 -18.25 7.69
N MET A 102 -22.09 -19.04 6.65
CA MET A 102 -22.07 -20.51 6.73
C MET A 102 -20.66 -21.12 6.62
N ASN A 103 -19.61 -20.34 6.31
CA ASN A 103 -18.23 -20.81 6.23
C ASN A 103 -17.22 -19.86 6.89
N ILE A 104 -17.42 -19.57 8.18
CA ILE A 104 -16.55 -18.71 9.02
C ILE A 104 -15.08 -19.16 9.02
N ALA A 105 -14.81 -20.43 8.69
CA ALA A 105 -13.45 -20.97 8.63
C ALA A 105 -12.59 -20.33 7.52
N ASN A 106 -13.20 -19.94 6.39
CA ASN A 106 -12.51 -19.36 5.23
C ASN A 106 -13.04 -17.96 4.94
N ASP A 107 -12.63 -16.98 5.75
CA ASP A 107 -13.04 -15.59 5.54
C ASP A 107 -12.50 -15.06 4.20
N PRO A 108 -13.33 -14.40 3.37
CA PRO A 108 -12.90 -13.97 2.04
C PRO A 108 -11.75 -12.95 2.06
N TYR A 109 -11.57 -12.20 3.14
CA TYR A 109 -10.48 -11.22 3.27
C TYR A 109 -9.18 -11.86 3.77
N ASP A 110 -9.20 -13.11 4.25
CA ASP A 110 -7.99 -13.85 4.59
C ASP A 110 -7.28 -14.33 3.31
N LYS A 111 -6.41 -13.45 2.80
CA LYS A 111 -5.66 -13.66 1.54
C LYS A 111 -4.15 -13.72 1.73
N LEU A 112 -3.66 -13.73 2.97
CA LEU A 112 -2.23 -13.68 3.27
C LEU A 112 -1.47 -14.85 2.66
N GLU A 113 -2.06 -16.05 2.61
CA GLU A 113 -1.40 -17.21 2.01
C GLU A 113 -1.10 -17.04 0.52
N ILE A 114 -2.06 -16.49 -0.24
CA ILE A 114 -1.86 -16.19 -1.66
C ILE A 114 -0.81 -15.09 -1.82
N LEU A 115 -0.90 -14.02 -1.02
CA LEU A 115 0.03 -12.90 -1.07
C LEU A 115 1.47 -13.31 -0.74
N VAL A 116 1.67 -14.13 0.30
CA VAL A 116 2.99 -14.63 0.69
C VAL A 116 3.56 -15.54 -0.40
N ARG A 117 2.76 -16.51 -0.88
CA ARG A 117 3.18 -17.39 -1.98
C ARG A 117 3.60 -16.61 -3.22
N ASP A 118 2.82 -15.60 -3.59
CA ASP A 118 3.12 -14.80 -4.77
C ASP A 118 4.33 -13.89 -4.55
N ALA A 119 4.55 -13.36 -3.34
CA ALA A 119 5.78 -12.63 -3.01
C ALA A 119 7.03 -13.53 -3.07
N ASP A 120 6.93 -14.79 -2.58
CA ASP A 120 8.02 -15.76 -2.65
C ASP A 120 8.42 -16.08 -4.11
N LYS A 121 7.44 -16.18 -5.02
CA LYS A 121 7.71 -16.34 -6.47
C LYS A 121 8.47 -15.17 -7.08
N LEU A 122 8.32 -13.98 -6.50
CA LEU A 122 9.01 -12.76 -6.92
C LEU A 122 10.32 -12.54 -6.16
N GLU A 123 10.82 -13.57 -5.46
CA GLU A 123 12.05 -13.53 -4.66
C GLU A 123 12.06 -12.34 -3.68
N SER A 124 10.88 -12.01 -3.14
CA SER A 124 10.65 -10.80 -2.35
C SER A 124 9.87 -11.11 -1.07
N THR A 125 10.14 -10.37 -0.01
CA THR A 125 9.33 -10.44 1.22
C THR A 125 8.03 -9.66 1.05
N LEU A 126 6.91 -10.24 1.46
CA LEU A 126 5.63 -9.52 1.53
C LEU A 126 5.67 -8.50 2.69
N HIS A 127 5.35 -7.24 2.38
CA HIS A 127 5.18 -6.19 3.38
C HIS A 127 3.69 -5.93 3.62
N CYS A 128 3.22 -6.08 4.86
CA CYS A 128 1.81 -5.86 5.20
C CYS A 128 1.68 -4.68 6.17
N PHE A 129 0.94 -3.65 5.78
CA PHE A 129 0.63 -2.51 6.63
C PHE A 129 -0.76 -2.71 7.25
N LEU A 130 -0.81 -2.84 8.57
CA LEU A 130 -2.05 -3.15 9.27
C LEU A 130 -2.61 -1.92 9.98
N LEU A 131 -3.88 -1.61 9.71
CA LEU A 131 -4.62 -0.59 10.46
C LEU A 131 -4.98 -1.15 11.82
N TYR A 132 -4.43 -0.58 12.89
CA TYR A 132 -4.71 -1.03 14.25
C TYR A 132 -4.76 0.14 15.24
N PRO A 133 -5.85 0.94 15.17
CA PRO A 133 -5.97 2.16 15.94
C PRO A 133 -6.06 1.89 17.44
N ALA A 134 -5.40 2.72 18.24
CA ALA A 134 -5.51 2.65 19.70
C ALA A 134 -6.89 3.09 20.20
N LYS A 135 -7.59 3.93 19.42
CA LYS A 135 -8.94 4.43 19.70
C LYS A 135 -9.75 4.58 18.41
N LYS A 136 -11.03 4.23 18.46
CA LYS A 136 -11.98 4.44 17.35
C LYS A 136 -12.52 5.87 17.38
N VAL A 137 -11.73 6.83 16.91
CA VAL A 137 -12.13 8.26 16.89
C VAL A 137 -12.81 8.63 15.57
N ARG A 138 -12.26 8.17 14.44
CA ARG A 138 -12.80 8.46 13.11
C ARG A 138 -13.54 7.24 12.51
N PRO A 139 -14.62 7.46 11.73
CA PRO A 139 -15.33 6.37 11.05
C PRO A 139 -14.46 5.56 10.08
N GLU A 140 -13.43 6.16 9.52
CA GLU A 140 -12.50 5.52 8.59
C GLU A 140 -11.51 4.60 9.32
N ASP A 141 -11.19 4.89 10.58
CA ASP A 141 -10.23 4.11 11.39
C ASP A 141 -10.86 2.82 11.95
N ARG A 142 -11.67 2.14 11.15
CA ARG A 142 -12.37 0.90 11.53
C ARG A 142 -11.56 -0.31 11.05
N SER A 143 -10.64 -0.77 11.88
CA SER A 143 -9.85 -1.98 11.61
C SER A 143 -10.53 -3.32 11.89
N GLY A 144 -11.68 -3.28 12.56
CA GLY A 144 -12.32 -4.49 13.07
C GLY A 144 -11.73 -5.01 14.38
N LEU A 145 -11.03 -4.17 15.17
CA LEU A 145 -10.46 -4.42 16.53
C LEU A 145 -11.22 -5.39 17.45
N ASP A 146 -12.51 -5.61 17.26
CA ASP A 146 -13.30 -6.51 18.09
C ASP A 146 -12.96 -8.01 17.90
N CYS A 147 -12.06 -8.34 16.96
CA CYS A 147 -11.62 -9.71 16.65
C CYS A 147 -10.24 -10.12 17.23
N HIS A 148 -9.70 -9.36 18.20
CA HIS A 148 -8.37 -9.52 18.82
C HIS A 148 -7.86 -10.98 18.99
N PHE A 149 -8.69 -11.88 19.53
CA PHE A 149 -8.25 -13.25 19.86
C PHE A 149 -8.11 -14.15 18.63
N ALA A 150 -9.10 -14.13 17.73
CA ALA A 150 -9.03 -14.89 16.48
C ALA A 150 -7.87 -14.38 15.61
N PHE A 151 -7.64 -13.07 15.65
CA PHE A 151 -6.63 -12.39 14.89
C PHE A 151 -5.20 -12.74 15.33
N ARG A 152 -4.93 -12.72 16.64
CA ARG A 152 -3.59 -13.03 17.19
C ARG A 152 -3.12 -14.44 16.85
N LYS A 153 -4.02 -15.43 16.88
CA LYS A 153 -3.66 -16.82 16.52
C LYS A 153 -3.27 -16.93 15.04
N ASP A 154 -4.02 -16.27 14.17
CA ASP A 154 -3.83 -16.38 12.73
C ASP A 154 -2.61 -15.59 12.23
N LEU A 155 -2.22 -14.52 12.92
CA LEU A 155 -0.99 -13.78 12.55
C LEU A 155 0.30 -14.48 12.98
N LYS A 156 0.28 -15.27 14.07
CA LYS A 156 1.47 -15.97 14.57
C LYS A 156 2.11 -16.89 13.52
N LYS A 157 1.30 -17.54 12.66
CA LYS A 157 1.81 -18.43 11.61
C LYS A 157 2.63 -17.70 10.53
N TRP A 158 2.50 -16.37 10.44
CA TRP A 158 3.19 -15.54 9.47
C TRP A 158 4.46 -14.88 10.01
N LYS A 159 4.83 -15.18 11.26
CA LYS A 159 6.07 -14.67 11.87
C LYS A 159 7.28 -15.06 11.02
N GLY A 160 8.11 -14.09 10.67
CA GLY A 160 9.29 -14.29 9.81
C GLY A 160 9.00 -14.49 8.31
N ARG A 161 7.73 -14.55 7.91
CA ARG A 161 7.31 -14.62 6.49
C ARG A 161 6.79 -13.29 5.96
N ILE A 162 6.29 -12.43 6.85
CA ILE A 162 5.73 -11.12 6.53
C ILE A 162 6.49 -10.04 7.29
N ALA A 163 6.89 -8.98 6.58
CA ALA A 163 7.35 -7.74 7.18
C ALA A 163 6.13 -6.90 7.57
N TRP A 164 5.79 -6.90 8.87
CA TRP A 164 4.64 -6.14 9.39
C TRP A 164 4.98 -4.67 9.59
N GLY A 165 4.15 -3.81 9.03
CA GLY A 165 4.19 -2.37 9.12
C GLY A 165 2.95 -1.79 9.80
N LEU A 166 3.11 -0.62 10.39
CA LEU A 166 2.00 0.14 10.92
C LEU A 166 1.25 0.82 9.78
N HIS A 167 -0.08 0.72 9.77
CA HIS A 167 -0.94 1.61 8.99
C HIS A 167 -1.58 2.61 9.97
N PRO A 168 -0.92 3.77 10.26
CA PRO A 168 -1.39 4.65 11.31
C PRO A 168 -2.79 5.16 11.03
N SER A 169 -3.58 5.29 12.09
CA SER A 169 -4.93 5.84 11.99
C SER A 169 -4.90 7.28 11.47
N LEU A 170 -5.96 7.71 10.79
CA LEU A 170 -6.09 9.12 10.40
C LEU A 170 -6.07 10.05 11.60
N TYR A 171 -6.50 9.57 12.78
CA TYR A 171 -6.43 10.31 14.03
C TYR A 171 -4.99 10.49 14.54
N SER A 172 -4.07 9.54 14.28
CA SER A 172 -2.70 9.58 14.82
C SER A 172 -1.71 10.39 13.99
N ASN A 173 -2.08 10.81 12.77
CA ASN A 173 -1.19 11.45 11.79
C ASN A 173 -0.38 12.67 12.30
N HIS A 174 -0.85 13.35 13.35
CA HIS A 174 -0.19 14.54 13.95
C HIS A 174 0.29 14.33 15.39
N SER A 175 0.39 13.09 15.86
CA SER A 175 0.71 12.79 17.25
C SER A 175 1.62 11.57 17.35
N ALA A 176 2.92 11.83 17.56
CA ALA A 176 3.91 10.79 17.83
C ALA A 176 3.50 9.87 18.99
N GLU A 177 2.87 10.42 20.03
CA GLU A 177 2.38 9.66 21.18
C GLU A 177 1.31 8.62 20.77
N ILE A 178 0.37 9.00 19.91
CA ILE A 178 -0.67 8.08 19.44
C ILE A 178 -0.07 7.05 18.47
N ILE A 179 0.79 7.48 17.54
CA ILE A 179 1.50 6.55 16.63
C ILE A 179 2.29 5.53 17.44
N LEU A 180 3.02 5.95 18.48
CA LEU A 180 3.79 5.07 19.36
C LEU A 180 2.89 4.06 20.10
N ARG A 181 1.68 4.47 20.51
CA ARG A 181 0.70 3.55 21.11
C ARG A 181 0.20 2.53 20.09
N GLU A 182 -0.17 2.95 18.89
CA GLU A 182 -0.62 2.06 17.81
C GLU A 182 0.47 1.08 17.39
N LYS A 183 1.72 1.56 17.27
CA LYS A 183 2.93 0.77 17.05
C LYS A 183 3.07 -0.32 18.11
N LYS A 184 3.07 0.03 19.40
CA LYS A 184 3.22 -0.93 20.50
C LYS A 184 2.13 -2.00 20.51
N LEU A 185 0.87 -1.59 20.28
CA LEU A 185 -0.25 -2.52 20.17
C LEU A 185 -0.08 -3.50 19.01
N LEU A 186 0.47 -3.04 17.88
CA LEU A 186 0.78 -3.91 16.76
C LEU A 186 1.95 -4.84 17.07
N GLU A 187 3.04 -4.34 17.67
CA GLU A 187 4.21 -5.12 18.08
C GLU A 187 3.83 -6.28 19.02
N GLU A 188 2.94 -6.04 19.99
CA GLU A 188 2.41 -7.07 20.89
C GLU A 188 1.60 -8.15 20.15
N LEU A 189 0.92 -7.75 19.08
CA LEU A 189 0.04 -8.61 18.30
C LEU A 189 0.80 -9.50 17.31
N VAL A 190 1.80 -8.93 16.63
CA VAL A 190 2.64 -9.66 15.64
C VAL A 190 3.89 -10.29 16.26
N GLU A 191 4.19 -9.95 17.52
CA GLU A 191 5.35 -10.47 18.28
C GLU A 191 6.70 -10.24 17.57
N GLN A 192 6.84 -9.04 16.98
CA GLN A 192 8.04 -8.53 16.30
C GLN A 192 8.09 -6.99 16.31
N PRO A 193 9.27 -6.36 16.14
CA PRO A 193 9.37 -4.91 15.97
C PRO A 193 8.60 -4.41 14.74
N VAL A 194 8.03 -3.21 14.85
CA VAL A 194 7.28 -2.55 13.75
C VAL A 194 7.94 -1.22 13.45
N GLU A 195 8.85 -1.21 12.49
CA GLU A 195 9.68 -0.04 12.17
C GLU A 195 9.32 0.63 10.83
N ILE A 196 8.38 0.04 10.08
CA ILE A 196 7.92 0.57 8.81
C ILE A 196 6.48 1.04 8.92
N SER A 197 6.10 2.05 8.14
CA SER A 197 4.74 2.57 8.12
C SER A 197 4.25 2.93 6.73
N ARG A 198 2.93 2.98 6.58
CA ARG A 198 2.25 3.62 5.46
C ARG A 198 1.01 4.32 5.99
N GLN A 199 0.81 5.59 5.71
CA GLN A 199 -0.32 6.38 6.19
C GLN A 199 -1.63 5.89 5.54
N HIS A 200 -2.68 5.75 6.36
CA HIS A 200 -4.01 5.48 5.85
C HIS A 200 -4.44 6.55 4.83
N PHE A 201 -4.92 6.11 3.67
CA PHE A 201 -5.22 6.93 2.48
C PHE A 201 -4.04 7.70 1.87
N LEU A 202 -2.78 7.33 2.19
CA LEU A 202 -1.58 8.07 1.81
C LEU A 202 -1.63 9.53 2.28
N ASN A 203 -2.23 9.78 3.45
CA ASN A 203 -2.48 11.13 3.97
C ASN A 203 -1.22 11.76 4.57
N LEU A 204 -0.26 12.12 3.72
CA LEU A 204 0.95 12.82 4.11
C LEU A 204 0.71 14.33 4.28
N ARG A 205 1.07 14.87 5.44
CA ARG A 205 1.08 16.30 5.74
C ARG A 205 2.48 16.70 6.18
N PHE A 206 3.19 17.39 5.31
CA PHE A 206 4.56 17.81 5.59
C PHE A 206 4.59 19.14 6.37
N PRO A 207 5.54 19.30 7.31
CA PRO A 207 6.52 18.30 7.76
C PRO A 207 6.00 17.37 8.86
N ASP A 208 4.82 17.64 9.40
CA ASP A 208 4.31 17.09 10.67
C ASP A 208 4.22 15.57 10.71
N THR A 209 3.70 14.94 9.65
CA THR A 209 3.58 13.48 9.57
C THR A 209 4.93 12.80 9.73
N TYR A 210 5.96 13.25 8.98
CA TYR A 210 7.27 12.62 8.98
C TYR A 210 8.04 12.88 10.28
N ARG A 211 7.91 14.07 10.86
CA ARG A 211 8.45 14.34 12.21
C ARG A 211 7.81 13.44 13.26
N SER A 212 6.48 13.27 13.20
CA SER A 212 5.74 12.40 14.15
C SER A 212 6.13 10.92 14.00
N LEU A 213 6.36 10.44 12.78
CA LEU A 213 6.85 9.09 12.53
C LEU A 213 8.25 8.87 13.11
N ILE A 214 9.17 9.81 12.90
CA ILE A 214 10.53 9.77 13.45
C ILE A 214 10.50 9.71 14.98
N GLU A 215 9.73 10.59 15.62
CA GLU A 215 9.60 10.65 17.08
C GLU A 215 8.97 9.36 17.66
N ALA A 216 8.04 8.73 16.93
CA ALA A 216 7.48 7.44 17.30
C ALA A 216 8.42 6.24 17.04
N GLY A 217 9.60 6.48 16.47
CA GLY A 217 10.63 5.48 16.21
C GLY A 217 10.46 4.70 14.91
N ILE A 218 9.58 5.15 13.99
CA ILE A 218 9.47 4.59 12.64
C ILE A 218 10.72 4.95 11.82
N LYS A 219 11.24 3.98 11.07
CA LYS A 219 12.46 4.07 10.27
C LYS A 219 12.16 4.20 8.79
N GLU A 220 11.08 3.60 8.31
CA GLU A 220 10.71 3.65 6.89
C GLU A 220 9.23 4.06 6.69
N ASP A 221 8.98 4.93 5.71
CA ASP A 221 7.63 5.31 5.26
C ASP A 221 7.43 4.90 3.80
N HIS A 222 6.29 4.27 3.53
CA HIS A 222 5.91 3.77 2.20
C HIS A 222 4.69 4.52 1.63
N SER A 223 4.47 5.76 2.07
CA SER A 223 3.28 6.55 1.73
C SER A 223 3.49 7.48 0.54
N MET A 224 4.74 7.66 0.08
CA MET A 224 5.11 8.61 -0.96
C MET A 224 4.67 8.12 -2.35
N GLY A 225 3.37 8.25 -2.60
CA GLY A 225 2.71 8.01 -3.89
C GLY A 225 1.53 8.95 -4.06
N PHE A 226 0.89 8.94 -5.23
CA PHE A 226 -0.41 9.58 -5.39
C PHE A 226 -1.52 8.56 -5.15
N HIS A 227 -2.54 8.98 -4.43
CA HIS A 227 -3.71 8.14 -4.19
C HIS A 227 -4.61 8.02 -5.43
N ASP A 228 -4.49 8.97 -6.37
CA ASP A 228 -5.36 9.14 -7.54
C ASP A 228 -4.64 8.86 -8.88
N LEU A 229 -3.32 8.68 -8.88
CA LEU A 229 -2.53 8.47 -10.10
C LEU A 229 -1.34 7.52 -9.87
N PRO A 230 -1.35 6.30 -10.44
CA PRO A 230 -0.15 5.46 -10.46
C PRO A 230 1.01 6.16 -11.18
N GLY A 231 2.21 6.04 -10.63
CA GLY A 231 3.42 6.69 -11.13
C GLY A 231 4.42 7.07 -10.04
N PHE A 232 5.44 7.83 -10.42
CA PHE A 232 6.59 8.15 -9.56
C PHE A 232 6.45 9.53 -8.93
N ARG A 233 5.70 9.64 -7.83
CA ARG A 233 5.47 10.93 -7.13
C ARG A 233 6.76 11.64 -6.72
N ALA A 234 7.73 10.88 -6.22
CA ALA A 234 9.05 11.41 -5.85
C ALA A 234 10.01 11.57 -7.05
N GLY A 235 9.55 11.30 -8.28
CA GLY A 235 10.40 11.27 -9.48
C GLY A 235 11.40 10.10 -9.51
N THR A 236 11.37 9.22 -8.53
CA THR A 236 12.24 8.05 -8.39
C THR A 236 11.44 6.83 -7.96
N SER A 237 11.93 5.64 -8.30
CA SER A 237 11.46 4.36 -7.76
C SER A 237 12.26 3.91 -6.53
N ARG A 238 13.34 4.62 -6.21
CA ARG A 238 14.33 4.20 -5.21
C ARG A 238 14.10 4.87 -3.85
N PRO A 239 14.41 4.19 -2.75
CA PRO A 239 14.32 4.78 -1.43
C PRO A 239 15.35 5.90 -1.23
N PHE A 240 14.99 6.92 -0.44
CA PHE A 240 15.87 8.04 -0.10
C PHE A 240 15.60 8.50 1.34
N TYR A 241 16.59 9.09 2.00
CA TYR A 241 16.36 9.72 3.31
C TYR A 241 15.59 11.02 3.15
N TRP A 242 14.56 11.22 3.96
CA TRP A 242 13.80 12.47 3.94
C TRP A 242 14.66 13.63 4.44
N TYR A 243 14.65 14.72 3.67
CA TYR A 243 15.28 15.98 4.03
C TYR A 243 14.24 16.94 4.61
N ASP A 244 14.41 17.34 5.87
CA ASP A 244 13.52 18.29 6.53
C ASP A 244 13.93 19.71 6.14
N LEU A 245 13.28 20.25 5.10
CA LEU A 245 13.51 21.62 4.61
C LEU A 245 13.31 22.69 5.69
N GLY A 246 12.45 22.46 6.68
CA GLY A 246 12.24 23.44 7.75
C GLY A 246 13.42 23.53 8.71
N LYS A 247 14.25 22.48 8.77
CA LYS A 247 15.42 22.37 9.64
C LYS A 247 16.75 22.32 8.88
N GLU A 248 16.70 22.24 7.55
CA GLU A 248 17.85 22.09 6.68
C GLU A 248 18.73 20.88 7.03
N GLU A 249 18.10 19.73 7.35
CA GLU A 249 18.81 18.51 7.76
C GLU A 249 18.32 17.24 7.04
N ILE A 250 19.24 16.30 6.82
CA ILE A 250 18.89 14.93 6.44
C ILE A 250 18.42 14.20 7.70
N THR A 251 17.26 13.57 7.63
CA THR A 251 16.69 12.82 8.76
C THR A 251 17.02 11.33 8.69
N THR A 252 16.68 10.58 9.74
CA THR A 252 16.82 9.12 9.78
C THR A 252 15.69 8.37 9.08
N LEU A 253 14.62 9.05 8.64
CA LEU A 253 13.46 8.42 8.02
C LEU A 253 13.77 8.13 6.54
N LYS A 254 13.73 6.86 6.15
CA LYS A 254 13.84 6.45 4.75
C LYS A 254 12.46 6.40 4.10
N VAL A 255 12.29 7.12 3.02
CA VAL A 255 11.05 7.16 2.23
C VAL A 255 11.16 6.19 1.07
N HIS A 256 10.19 5.30 0.96
CA HIS A 256 10.03 4.34 -0.12
C HIS A 256 8.87 4.80 -1.03
N PRO A 257 9.15 5.18 -2.30
CA PRO A 257 8.10 5.57 -3.24
C PRO A 257 7.10 4.43 -3.50
N LEU A 258 5.81 4.77 -3.54
CA LEU A 258 4.75 3.87 -3.97
C LEU A 258 4.40 4.16 -5.44
N VAL A 259 4.52 3.15 -6.31
CA VAL A 259 4.34 3.31 -7.76
C VAL A 259 2.91 2.97 -8.19
N PHE A 260 2.37 1.86 -7.69
CA PHE A 260 1.05 1.37 -8.08
C PHE A 260 0.20 1.00 -6.87
N MET A 261 -1.08 1.36 -6.91
CA MET A 261 -2.08 0.96 -5.93
C MET A 261 -3.38 0.58 -6.66
N ASP A 262 -3.96 -0.56 -6.27
CA ASP A 262 -5.24 -1.08 -6.76
C ASP A 262 -6.38 -0.03 -6.72
N ALA A 263 -6.54 0.67 -5.60
CA ALA A 263 -7.59 1.66 -5.42
C ALA A 263 -7.44 2.85 -6.37
N SER A 264 -6.21 3.23 -6.76
CA SER A 264 -5.96 4.33 -7.70
C SER A 264 -6.64 4.07 -9.05
N VAL A 265 -6.50 2.87 -9.60
CA VAL A 265 -7.06 2.53 -10.92
C VAL A 265 -8.58 2.35 -10.87
N LYS A 266 -9.10 1.62 -9.87
CA LYS A 266 -10.53 1.31 -9.82
C LYS A 266 -11.37 2.50 -9.35
N HIS A 267 -10.96 3.20 -8.30
CA HIS A 267 -11.81 4.19 -7.65
C HIS A 267 -11.56 5.63 -8.09
N TYR A 268 -10.33 5.97 -8.50
CA TYR A 268 -10.00 7.36 -8.85
C TYR A 268 -9.91 7.55 -10.36
N GLN A 269 -9.20 6.67 -11.07
CA GLN A 269 -9.14 6.73 -12.54
C GLN A 269 -10.35 6.10 -13.21
N ALA A 270 -11.05 5.21 -12.50
CA ALA A 270 -12.18 4.44 -13.02
C ALA A 270 -11.85 3.66 -14.32
N THR A 271 -10.61 3.18 -14.42
CA THR A 271 -10.12 2.42 -15.59
C THR A 271 -10.59 0.98 -15.54
N GLY A 272 -10.85 0.37 -16.70
CA GLY A 272 -11.18 -1.06 -16.76
C GLY A 272 -9.97 -1.96 -16.45
N PRO A 273 -10.17 -3.28 -16.21
CA PRO A 273 -9.07 -4.21 -15.94
C PRO A 273 -8.01 -4.27 -17.06
N ALA A 274 -8.43 -4.26 -18.33
CA ALA A 274 -7.49 -4.33 -19.46
C ALA A 274 -6.58 -3.09 -19.54
N GLU A 275 -7.16 -1.90 -19.38
CA GLU A 275 -6.41 -0.64 -19.33
C GLU A 275 -5.49 -0.59 -18.10
N SER A 276 -5.94 -1.14 -16.98
CA SER A 276 -5.13 -1.24 -15.76
C SER A 276 -3.91 -2.17 -15.95
N CYS A 277 -4.05 -3.30 -16.66
CA CYS A 277 -2.92 -4.15 -17.04
C CYS A 277 -1.92 -3.40 -17.92
N GLU A 278 -2.41 -2.66 -18.91
CA GLU A 278 -1.55 -1.86 -19.79
C GLU A 278 -0.79 -0.77 -19.03
N LEU A 279 -1.45 -0.11 -18.07
CA LEU A 279 -0.81 0.84 -17.17
C LEU A 279 0.29 0.19 -16.31
N VAL A 280 0.01 -0.98 -15.73
CA VAL A 280 0.99 -1.75 -14.97
C VAL A 280 2.20 -2.08 -15.84
N ARG A 281 1.98 -2.58 -17.06
CA ARG A 281 3.04 -2.92 -18.01
C ARG A 281 3.97 -1.74 -18.26
N GLN A 282 3.40 -0.57 -18.56
CA GLN A 282 4.16 0.66 -18.79
C GLN A 282 5.03 1.04 -17.57
N LEU A 283 4.45 1.02 -16.36
CA LEU A 283 5.17 1.38 -15.14
C LEU A 283 6.28 0.38 -14.81
N MET A 284 6.04 -0.91 -15.03
CA MET A 284 7.03 -1.98 -14.82
C MET A 284 8.18 -1.88 -15.81
N GLU A 285 7.92 -1.60 -17.09
CA GLU A 285 8.95 -1.38 -18.11
C GLU A 285 9.83 -0.16 -17.79
N GLU A 286 9.21 0.96 -17.39
CA GLU A 286 9.96 2.15 -16.95
C GLU A 286 10.87 1.85 -15.74
N THR A 287 10.40 1.00 -14.84
CA THR A 287 11.18 0.58 -13.67
C THR A 287 12.29 -0.39 -14.05
N TYR A 288 12.01 -1.37 -14.92
CA TYR A 288 12.97 -2.36 -15.39
C TYR A 288 14.12 -1.72 -16.17
N THR A 289 13.81 -0.82 -17.11
CA THR A 289 14.83 -0.13 -17.94
C THR A 289 15.81 0.73 -17.14
N THR A 290 15.44 1.10 -15.91
CA THR A 290 16.28 1.87 -14.99
C THR A 290 16.83 1.01 -13.84
N ASN A 291 16.64 -0.32 -13.87
CA ASN A 291 16.94 -1.24 -12.77
C ASN A 291 16.41 -0.75 -11.41
N GLY A 292 15.22 -0.15 -11.43
CA GLY A 292 14.55 0.42 -10.27
C GLY A 292 13.84 -0.62 -9.39
N ILE A 293 13.03 -0.13 -8.46
CA ILE A 293 12.21 -0.96 -7.58
C ILE A 293 10.73 -0.74 -7.90
N PHE A 294 10.04 -1.78 -8.36
CA PHE A 294 8.61 -1.67 -8.63
C PHE A 294 7.81 -1.98 -7.36
N SER A 295 7.40 -0.92 -6.67
CA SER A 295 6.56 -1.00 -5.47
C SER A 295 5.08 -0.94 -5.82
N TYR A 296 4.35 -1.99 -5.45
CA TYR A 296 2.90 -2.06 -5.63
C TYR A 296 2.18 -2.40 -4.33
N LEU A 297 0.95 -1.88 -4.22
CA LEU A 297 0.04 -2.07 -3.11
C LEU A 297 -1.23 -2.73 -3.63
N TRP A 298 -1.68 -3.77 -2.93
CA TRP A 298 -2.99 -4.38 -3.15
C TRP A 298 -3.68 -4.66 -1.82
N HIS A 299 -4.94 -4.26 -1.66
CA HIS A 299 -5.65 -4.53 -0.41
C HIS A 299 -6.16 -5.97 -0.36
N ASN A 300 -6.11 -6.61 0.80
CA ASN A 300 -6.67 -7.96 0.98
C ASN A 300 -8.17 -8.02 0.62
N SER A 301 -8.92 -6.97 0.97
CA SER A 301 -10.32 -6.79 0.60
C SER A 301 -10.52 -6.65 -0.90
N SER A 302 -9.61 -6.01 -1.62
CA SER A 302 -9.67 -5.95 -3.09
C SER A 302 -9.38 -7.31 -3.70
N LEU A 303 -8.35 -8.01 -3.22
CA LEU A 303 -7.95 -9.33 -3.74
C LEU A 303 -9.03 -10.39 -3.54
N SER A 304 -9.90 -10.19 -2.55
CA SER A 304 -11.03 -11.06 -2.28
C SER A 304 -12.06 -11.12 -3.41
N GLY A 305 -12.09 -10.12 -4.30
CA GLY A 305 -13.01 -10.05 -5.44
C GLY A 305 -14.38 -9.43 -5.11
N PHE A 306 -14.61 -9.05 -3.86
CA PHE A 306 -15.86 -8.45 -3.39
C PHE A 306 -16.05 -7.02 -3.88
N ASP A 307 -17.25 -6.44 -3.69
CA ASP A 307 -17.54 -5.04 -4.00
C ASP A 307 -17.07 -4.63 -5.42
N GLY A 308 -17.28 -5.51 -6.40
CA GLY A 308 -16.90 -5.33 -7.80
C GLY A 308 -15.40 -5.48 -8.10
N TRP A 309 -14.61 -6.14 -7.24
CA TRP A 309 -13.18 -6.38 -7.46
C TRP A 309 -12.87 -7.68 -8.22
N LYS A 310 -13.88 -8.52 -8.49
CA LYS A 310 -13.71 -9.83 -9.14
C LYS A 310 -12.89 -9.77 -10.43
N ASP A 311 -13.21 -8.84 -11.33
CA ASP A 311 -12.50 -8.73 -12.61
C ASP A 311 -11.12 -8.09 -12.48
N PHE A 312 -10.90 -7.31 -11.42
CA PHE A 312 -9.59 -6.72 -11.11
C PHE A 312 -8.59 -7.74 -10.56
N ARG A 313 -9.04 -8.96 -10.21
CA ARG A 313 -8.14 -10.07 -9.90
C ARG A 313 -7.14 -10.32 -11.04
N ARG A 314 -7.59 -10.16 -12.30
CA ARG A 314 -6.74 -10.27 -13.48
C ARG A 314 -5.59 -9.25 -13.48
N VAL A 315 -5.80 -8.06 -12.94
CA VAL A 315 -4.76 -7.02 -12.86
C VAL A 315 -3.70 -7.43 -11.84
N TYR A 316 -4.10 -7.93 -10.68
CA TYR A 316 -3.17 -8.49 -9.69
C TYR A 316 -2.37 -9.65 -10.27
N ASP A 317 -3.03 -10.63 -10.90
CA ASP A 317 -2.35 -11.78 -11.49
C ASP A 317 -1.40 -11.35 -12.63
N PHE A 318 -1.77 -10.32 -13.39
CA PHE A 318 -0.90 -9.72 -14.40
C PHE A 318 0.37 -9.10 -13.81
N ILE A 319 0.27 -8.36 -12.70
CA ILE A 319 1.44 -7.82 -11.98
C ILE A 319 2.40 -8.95 -11.60
N VAL A 320 1.90 -10.01 -10.97
CA VAL A 320 2.73 -11.13 -10.50
C VAL A 320 3.39 -11.85 -11.67
N ASN A 321 2.62 -12.23 -12.70
CA ASN A 321 3.15 -12.97 -13.84
C ASN A 321 4.16 -12.15 -14.64
N ASN A 322 3.88 -10.86 -14.89
CA ASN A 322 4.80 -10.01 -15.64
C ASN A 322 6.08 -9.71 -14.83
N ALA A 323 5.98 -9.60 -13.50
CA ALA A 323 7.14 -9.44 -12.64
C ALA A 323 8.05 -10.67 -12.69
N GLU A 324 7.46 -11.86 -12.62
CA GLU A 324 8.19 -13.12 -12.73
C GLU A 324 8.91 -13.26 -14.10
N GLU A 325 8.25 -12.86 -15.19
CA GLU A 325 8.88 -12.84 -16.52
C GLU A 325 10.06 -11.86 -16.60
N LEU A 326 9.95 -10.68 -16.00
CA LEU A 326 11.03 -9.69 -16.01
C LEU A 326 12.21 -10.11 -15.14
N LEU A 327 11.99 -10.82 -14.03
CA LEU A 327 13.06 -11.36 -13.19
C LEU A 327 13.90 -12.45 -13.89
N LYS A 328 13.32 -13.15 -14.87
CA LYS A 328 13.99 -14.21 -15.64
C LYS A 328 14.83 -13.70 -16.82
N LYS A 329 14.77 -12.40 -17.13
CA LYS A 329 15.49 -11.78 -18.26
C LYS A 329 16.81 -11.15 -17.80
#